data_AF-A0A0F9K186-F1
#
_entry.id   AF-A0A0F9K186-F1
#
_cell.length_a   1.000
_cell.length_b   1.000
_cell.length_c   1.000
_cell.angle_alpha   90.00
_cell.angle_beta   90.00
_cell.angle_gamma   90.00
#
_symmetry.space_group_name_H-M   'P 1'
#
loop_
_entity.id
_entity.type
_entity.pdbx_description
1 polymer ?
#
loop_
_entity_poly.entity_id
_entity_poly.type
_entity_poly.pdbx_seq_one_letter_code
_entity_poly.pdbx_strand_id
1 'polypeptide(L)' 'MFEGQNGLCAICGKPETHRNYYGPVRLSVDHDHKTGKVRSLLCNNCNVALGLIKEDVGIAMKLLHYLVEHKTV' A
#
# COMPACT_ATOMS: atom_id res chain seq x y z
N MET A 1 15.37 4.68 4.33
CA MET A 1 13.92 4.60 4.04
C MET A 1 13.12 4.15 5.25
N PHE A 2 13.43 2.99 5.85
CA PHE A 2 12.71 2.46 7.03
C PHE A 2 12.69 3.44 8.21
N GLU A 3 13.85 3.94 8.64
CA GLU A 3 13.94 4.93 9.73
C GLU A 3 13.22 6.24 9.37
N GLY A 4 13.41 6.74 8.14
CA GLY A 4 12.71 7.93 7.64
C GLY A 4 11.18 7.79 7.54
N GLN A 5 10.65 6.56 7.56
CA GLN A 5 9.21 6.24 7.62
C GLN A 5 8.77 5.77 9.01
N ASN A 6 9.62 5.85 10.03
CA ASN A 6 9.37 5.34 11.39
C ASN A 6 8.98 3.85 11.42
N GLY A 7 9.40 3.07 10.43
CA GLY A 7 9.01 1.66 10.29
C GLY A 7 7.54 1.43 9.93
N LEU A 8 6.86 2.43 9.35
CA LEU A 8 5.44 2.37 9.02
C LEU A 8 5.20 2.42 7.49
N CYS A 9 4.07 1.84 7.07
CA CYS A 9 3.58 1.92 5.71
C CYS A 9 3.28 3.37 5.32
N ALA A 10 3.79 3.82 4.17
CA ALA A 10 3.60 5.19 3.70
C ALA A 10 2.14 5.54 3.33
N ILE A 11 1.29 4.53 3.07
CA ILE A 11 -0.14 4.75 2.73
C ILE A 11 -1.01 4.78 3.99
N CYS A 12 -0.96 3.74 4.83
CA CYS A 12 -1.90 3.58 5.95
C CYS A 12 -1.32 3.95 7.32
N GLY A 13 -0.02 4.27 7.42
CA GLY A 13 0.64 4.64 8.67
C GLY A 13 0.74 3.51 9.70
N LYS A 14 0.55 2.25 9.29
CA LYS A 14 0.61 1.07 10.17
C LYS A 14 1.87 0.23 9.91
N PRO A 15 2.36 -0.51 10.92
CA PRO A 15 3.44 -1.47 10.71
C PRO A 15 2.97 -2.64 9.82
N GLU A 16 3.92 -3.43 9.32
CA GLU A 16 3.58 -4.70 8.68
C GLU A 16 2.98 -5.67 9.71
N THR A 17 1.87 -6.31 9.33
CA THR A 17 1.18 -7.31 10.17
C THR A 17 1.09 -8.67 9.48
N HIS A 18 1.44 -8.75 8.20
CA HIS A 18 1.39 -9.98 7.44
C HIS A 18 2.48 -10.96 7.89
N ARG A 19 2.11 -12.24 7.94
CA ARG A 19 3.00 -13.35 8.29
C ARG A 19 2.86 -14.41 7.20
N ASN A 20 3.99 -14.94 6.75
CA ASN A 20 4.02 -16.08 5.85
C ASN A 20 4.48 -17.34 6.63
N TYR A 21 4.66 -18.46 5.94
CA TYR A 21 5.11 -19.72 6.52
C TYR A 21 6.44 -19.58 7.31
N TYR A 22 7.29 -18.64 6.91
CA TYR A 22 8.61 -18.40 7.50
C TYR A 22 8.61 -17.34 8.61
N GLY A 23 7.46 -16.73 8.93
CA GLY A 23 7.31 -15.76 10.01
C GLY A 23 6.84 -14.37 9.55
N PRO A 24 7.10 -13.31 10.33
CA PRO A 24 6.67 -11.96 10.01
C PRO A 24 7.36 -11.45 8.75
N VAL A 25 6.58 -10.86 7.86
CA VAL A 25 7.08 -10.25 6.62
C VAL A 25 7.49 -8.81 6.92
N ARG A 26 8.41 -8.27 6.12
CA ARG A 26 8.81 -6.85 6.19
C ARG A 26 7.94 -6.02 5.25
N LEU A 27 7.92 -4.71 5.48
CA LEU A 27 7.33 -3.78 4.51
C LEU A 27 7.96 -3.99 3.12
N SER A 28 7.14 -3.96 2.09
CA SER A 28 7.54 -4.08 0.68
C SER A 28 8.11 -2.76 0.17
N VAL A 29 9.14 -2.84 -0.67
CA VAL A 29 9.69 -1.68 -1.39
C VAL A 29 8.84 -1.43 -2.63
N ASP A 30 7.97 -0.43 -2.57
CA ASP A 30 7.17 0.00 -3.72
C ASP A 30 8.03 0.76 -4.72
N HIS A 31 7.81 0.49 -6.01
CA HIS A 31 8.52 1.13 -7.09
C HIS A 31 7.60 1.31 -8.29
N ASP A 32 7.86 2.34 -9.07
CA ASP A 32 7.12 2.61 -10.29
C ASP A 32 7.43 1.55 -11.36
N HIS A 33 6.42 0.81 -11.82
CA HIS A 33 6.64 -0.27 -12.78
C HIS A 33 7.06 0.17 -14.19
N LYS A 34 7.01 1.48 -14.51
CA LYS A 34 7.46 2.02 -15.81
C LYS A 34 8.91 2.51 -15.77
N THR A 35 9.30 3.14 -14.67
CA THR A 35 10.59 3.82 -14.52
C THR A 35 11.56 3.08 -13.60
N GLY A 36 11.08 2.11 -12.81
CA GLY A 36 11.85 1.42 -11.77
C GLY A 36 12.19 2.29 -10.56
N LYS A 37 11.73 3.55 -10.52
CA LYS A 37 12.03 4.46 -9.42
C LYS A 37 11.32 4.00 -8.15
N VAL A 38 12.10 3.77 -7.09
CA VAL A 38 11.57 3.46 -5.76
C VAL A 38 10.73 4.64 -5.25
N ARG A 39 9.54 4.34 -4.74
CA ARG A 39 8.63 5.31 -4.13
C ARG A 39 8.77 5.31 -2.61
N SER A 40 8.33 4.22 -1.97
CA SER A 40 8.15 4.15 -0.51
C SER A 40 8.18 2.71 0.00
N LEU A 41 8.19 2.52 1.34
CA LEU A 41 7.84 1.24 1.95
C LEU A 41 6.34 1.14 2.21
N LEU A 42 5.72 0.03 1.83
CA LEU A 42 4.30 -0.26 2.01
C LEU A 42 4.08 -1.57 2.78
N CYS A 43 3.01 -1.66 3.57
CA CYS A 43 2.59 -2.96 4.10
C CYS A 43 1.94 -3.81 3.00
N ASN A 44 1.91 -5.12 3.19
CA ASN A 44 1.44 -6.09 2.22
C ASN A 44 0.03 -5.76 1.71
N ASN A 45 -0.90 -5.39 2.60
CA ASN A 45 -2.27 -5.08 2.20
C ASN A 45 -2.35 -3.84 1.30
N CYS A 46 -1.62 -2.77 1.62
CA CYS A 46 -1.59 -1.57 0.79
C CYS A 46 -0.88 -1.82 -0.53
N ASN A 47 0.23 -2.56 -0.52
CA ASN A 47 0.98 -2.92 -1.72
C ASN A 47 0.14 -3.77 -2.68
N VAL A 48 -0.55 -4.80 -2.17
CA VAL A 48 -1.46 -5.64 -2.95
C VAL A 48 -2.63 -4.82 -3.47
N ALA A 49 -3.25 -3.96 -2.66
CA ALA A 49 -4.35 -3.11 -3.11
C ALA A 49 -3.93 -2.19 -4.27
N LEU A 50 -2.74 -1.57 -4.19
CA LEU A 50 -2.18 -0.75 -5.26
C LEU A 50 -1.97 -1.56 -6.55
N GLY A 51 -1.45 -2.78 -6.43
CA GLY A 51 -1.29 -3.71 -7.55
C GLY A 51 -2.61 -4.17 -8.16
N LEU A 52 -3.64 -4.43 -7.34
CA LEU A 52 -4.98 -4.84 -7.81
C LEU A 52 -5.66 -3.77 -8.63
N ILE A 53 -5.46 -2.50 -8.29
CA ILE A 53 -5.95 -1.37 -9.09
C ILE A 53 -5.00 -0.99 -10.23
N LYS A 54 -3.90 -1.73 -10.43
CA LYS A 54 -2.89 -1.52 -11.47
C LYS A 54 -2.33 -0.10 -11.50
N GLU A 55 -2.24 0.53 -10.32
CA GLU A 55 -1.80 1.92 -10.17
C GLU A 55 -2.63 2.92 -10.99
N ASP A 56 -3.88 2.56 -11.33
CA ASP A 56 -4.78 3.38 -12.12
C ASP A 56 -5.50 4.40 -11.22
N VAL A 57 -5.20 5.68 -11.43
CA VAL A 57 -5.80 6.79 -10.67
C VAL A 57 -7.31 6.85 -10.87
N GLY A 58 -7.82 6.50 -12.05
CA GLY A 58 -9.26 6.44 -12.32
C GLY A 58 -9.98 5.37 -11.50
N ILE A 59 -9.36 4.20 -11.32
CA ILE A 59 -9.88 3.15 -10.43
C ILE A 59 -9.81 3.62 -8.96
N ALA A 60 -8.70 4.23 -8.54
CA ALA A 60 -8.55 4.74 -7.19
C ALA A 60 -9.65 5.76 -6.82
N MET A 61 -9.96 6.69 -7.73
CA MET A 61 -11.02 7.68 -7.53
C MET A 61 -12.41 7.05 -7.44
N LYS A 62 -12.70 6.05 -8.28
CA LYS A 62 -13.97 5.30 -8.21
C LYS A 62 -14.14 4.54 -6.89
N LEU A 63 -13.06 3.94 -6.37
CA LEU A 63 -13.08 3.29 -5.06
C LEU A 63 -13.35 4.28 -3.94
N LEU A 64 -12.73 5.47 -3.97
CA LEU A 64 -13.01 6.53 -3.00
C LEU A 64 -14.48 6.96 -3.07
N HIS A 65 -15.02 7.21 -4.26
CA HIS A 65 -16.42 7.59 -4.43
C HIS A 65 -17.36 6.51 -3.88
N TYR A 66 -17.12 5.25 -4.21
CA TYR A 66 -17.89 4.13 -3.69
C TYR A 66 -17.88 4.06 -2.15
N LEU A 67 -16.72 4.27 -1.54
CA LEU A 67 -16.59 4.30 -0.08
C LEU A 67 -17.35 5.48 0.55
N VAL A 68 -17.31 6.66 -0.09
CA VAL A 68 -18.03 7.85 0.39
C VAL A 68 -19.54 7.65 0.28
N GLU A 69 -20.01 7.03 -0.81
CA GLU A 69 -21.44 6.78 -1.06
C GLU A 69 -22.03 5.71 -0.13
N HIS A 70 -21.25 4.69 0.22
CA HIS A 70 -21.75 3.50 0.92
C HIS A 70 -21.23 3.32 2.36
N LYS A 71 -20.34 4.19 2.87
CA LYS A 71 -20.04 4.20 4.30
C LYS A 71 -21.19 4.87 5.05
N THR A 72 -21.92 4.05 5.80
CA THR A 72 -22.74 4.55 6.92
C THR A 72 -21.78 5.12 7.97
N VAL A 73 -22.00 6.38 8.33
CA VAL A 73 -21.34 7.03 9.47
C VAL A 73 -21.89 6.44 10.77
#